data_AF-A0AAD0NXS8-F1
#
_entry.id   AF-A0AAD0NXS8-F1
#
_cell.length_a   1.000
_cell.length_b   1.000
_cell.length_c   1.000
_cell.angle_alpha   90.00
_cell.angle_beta   90.00
_cell.angle_gamma   90.00
#
_symmetry.space_group_name_H-M   'P 1'
#
loop_
_entity.id
_entity.type
_entity.pdbx_description
1 polymer ?
#
loop_
_entity_poly.entity_id
_entity_poly.type
_entity_poly.pdbx_seq_one_letter_code
_entity_poly.pdbx_strand_id
1 'polypeptide(L)'
;MPDRRAPVRRVVLVLATLLCLGLVGSWAAAPASAHSRLVSSDPAEGATLQTGPQTVTLTFNESIQEPYAVLNVVGPDEHYWQSGDPVVDGPNLRVDVRELGPAGRYVVNYRVTSADGHVISGQRTFELAVAGNGEPGPAIEAVDASSDEGIPVWWFIAGAAVVLIVGLGVVFWVSRRPSTRS
;
A
#
# COMPACT_ATOMS: atom_id res chain seq x y z
N MET A 1 -50.53 -35.82 -42.39
CA MET A 1 -49.58 -36.15 -41.31
C MET A 1 -49.07 -34.82 -40.75
N PRO A 2 -49.46 -34.39 -39.53
CA PRO A 2 -48.93 -33.15 -38.96
C PRO A 2 -47.47 -33.34 -38.52
N ASP A 3 -46.62 -32.40 -38.95
CA ASP A 3 -45.17 -32.41 -38.76
C ASP A 3 -44.80 -32.39 -37.26
N ARG A 4 -44.40 -33.54 -36.73
CA ARG A 4 -43.98 -33.72 -35.31
C ARG A 4 -42.69 -32.97 -34.94
N ARG A 5 -42.07 -32.26 -35.90
CA ARG A 5 -40.79 -31.54 -35.72
C ARG A 5 -40.94 -30.10 -35.21
N ALA A 6 -42.15 -29.53 -35.29
CA ALA A 6 -42.45 -28.17 -34.83
C ALA A 6 -42.25 -27.91 -33.32
N PRO A 7 -42.61 -28.81 -32.37
CA PRO A 7 -42.43 -28.55 -30.95
C PRO A 7 -40.96 -28.60 -30.53
N VAL A 8 -40.17 -29.52 -31.09
CA VAL A 8 -38.74 -29.68 -30.78
C VAL A 8 -37.95 -28.44 -31.22
N ARG A 9 -38.23 -27.90 -32.41
CA ARG A 9 -37.59 -26.68 -32.91
C ARG A 9 -37.91 -25.45 -32.05
N ARG A 10 -39.13 -25.36 -31.51
CA ARG A 10 -39.51 -24.27 -30.58
C ARG A 10 -38.76 -24.39 -29.25
N VAL A 11 -38.68 -25.59 -28.67
CA VAL A 11 -37.95 -25.82 -27.42
C VAL A 11 -36.45 -25.51 -27.59
N VAL A 12 -35.84 -25.94 -28.69
CA VAL A 12 -34.42 -25.64 -28.97
C VAL A 12 -34.18 -24.14 -29.15
N LEU A 13 -35.08 -23.42 -29.82
CA LEU A 13 -34.97 -21.97 -29.97
C LEU A 13 -35.09 -21.24 -28.63
N VAL A 14 -36.05 -21.64 -27.77
CA VAL A 14 -36.20 -21.06 -26.42
C VAL A 14 -34.94 -21.29 -25.58
N LEU A 15 -34.41 -22.51 -25.57
CA LEU A 15 -33.17 -22.84 -24.85
C LEU A 15 -31.96 -22.07 -25.38
N ALA A 16 -31.84 -21.94 -26.70
CA ALA A 16 -30.77 -21.15 -27.33
C ALA A 16 -30.88 -19.66 -26.98
N THR A 17 -32.08 -19.07 -26.99
CA THR A 17 -32.28 -17.69 -26.57
C THR A 17 -31.98 -17.47 -25.09
N LEU A 18 -32.36 -18.40 -24.20
CA LEU A 18 -32.03 -18.30 -22.77
C LEU A 18 -30.53 -18.41 -22.53
N LEU A 19 -29.83 -19.29 -23.26
CA LEU A 19 -28.38 -19.43 -23.19
C LEU A 19 -27.66 -18.17 -23.70
N CYS A 20 -28.10 -17.62 -24.84
CA CYS A 20 -27.54 -16.36 -25.36
C CYS A 20 -27.80 -15.19 -24.42
N LEU A 21 -28.99 -15.08 -23.82
CA LEU A 21 -29.31 -14.02 -22.87
C LEU A 21 -28.46 -14.13 -21.59
N GLY A 22 -28.23 -15.36 -21.10
CA GLY A 22 -27.35 -15.62 -19.96
C GLY A 22 -25.88 -15.30 -20.24
N LEU A 23 -25.38 -15.58 -21.45
CA LEU A 23 -24.01 -15.29 -21.87
C LEU A 23 -23.75 -13.79 -22.10
N VAL A 24 -24.75 -13.03 -22.56
CA VAL A 24 -24.64 -11.56 -22.71
C VAL A 24 -24.69 -10.87 -21.34
N GLY A 25 -25.48 -11.41 -20.39
CA GLY A 25 -25.57 -10.85 -19.03
C GLY A 25 -24.28 -10.98 -18.20
N SER A 26 -23.45 -11.99 -18.45
CA SER A 26 -22.21 -12.22 -17.69
C SER A 26 -21.06 -11.30 -18.08
N TRP A 27 -21.13 -10.60 -19.22
CA TRP A 27 -20.16 -9.58 -19.62
C TRP A 27 -20.44 -8.19 -19.00
N ALA A 28 -21.60 -8.00 -18.36
CA ALA A 28 -21.98 -6.75 -17.70
C ALA A 28 -21.61 -6.70 -16.21
N ALA A 29 -20.96 -7.73 -15.67
CA ALA A 29 -20.43 -7.69 -14.31
C ALA A 29 -19.22 -6.75 -14.29
N ALA A 30 -19.45 -5.49 -13.88
CA ALA A 30 -18.36 -4.56 -13.59
C ALA A 30 -17.41 -5.20 -12.56
N PRO A 31 -16.08 -5.04 -12.72
CA PRO A 31 -15.16 -5.54 -11.71
C PRO A 31 -15.51 -4.90 -10.37
N ALA A 32 -15.87 -5.73 -9.38
CA ALA A 32 -16.01 -5.26 -8.01
C ALA A 32 -14.63 -4.76 -7.57
N SER A 33 -14.52 -3.46 -7.34
CA SER A 33 -13.28 -2.83 -6.90
C SER A 33 -13.01 -3.21 -5.44
N ALA A 34 -12.46 -4.40 -5.23
CA ALA A 34 -12.25 -5.04 -3.92
C ALA A 34 -10.92 -4.67 -3.23
N HIS A 35 -10.21 -3.67 -3.73
CA HIS A 35 -8.94 -3.24 -3.15
C HIS A 35 -9.17 -2.17 -2.09
N SER A 36 -8.50 -2.31 -0.96
CA SER A 36 -8.46 -1.35 0.14
C SER A 36 -7.97 0.01 -0.31
N ARG A 37 -8.71 1.07 0.02
CA ARG A 37 -8.35 2.44 -0.36
C ARG A 37 -8.86 3.47 0.64
N LEU A 38 -8.19 4.62 0.64
CA LEU A 38 -8.67 5.81 1.31
C LEU A 38 -9.88 6.38 0.56
N VAL A 39 -10.98 6.65 1.28
CA VAL A 39 -12.26 7.16 0.75
C VAL A 39 -12.34 8.67 0.91
N SER A 40 -12.00 9.19 2.10
CA SER A 40 -12.07 10.61 2.39
C SER A 40 -11.06 11.02 3.46
N SER A 41 -10.78 12.32 3.53
CA SER A 41 -10.01 12.95 4.60
C SER A 41 -10.75 14.16 5.14
N ASP A 42 -10.56 14.43 6.43
CA ASP A 42 -10.91 15.69 7.07
C ASP A 42 -9.67 16.21 7.81
N PRO A 43 -9.08 17.35 7.42
CA PRO A 43 -9.48 18.22 6.30
C PRO A 43 -9.49 17.53 4.93
N ALA A 44 -10.36 17.99 4.04
CA ALA A 44 -10.42 17.50 2.67
C ALA A 44 -9.11 17.80 1.91
N GLU A 45 -8.75 16.95 0.95
CA GLU A 45 -7.57 17.17 0.11
C GLU A 45 -7.59 18.54 -0.57
N GLY A 46 -6.52 19.31 -0.37
CA GLY A 46 -6.38 20.67 -0.91
C GLY A 46 -7.27 21.71 -0.23
N ALA A 47 -7.89 21.41 0.91
CA ALA A 47 -8.70 22.39 1.63
C ALA A 47 -7.84 23.56 2.14
N THR A 48 -8.37 24.77 2.02
CA THR A 48 -7.79 25.97 2.64
C THR A 48 -8.60 26.33 3.88
N LEU A 49 -7.93 26.38 5.03
CA LEU A 49 -8.53 26.61 6.34
C LEU A 49 -8.15 27.99 6.87
N GLN A 50 -9.11 28.67 7.51
CA GLN A 50 -8.85 29.92 8.23
C GLN A 50 -8.35 29.68 9.66
N THR A 51 -8.58 28.48 10.20
CA THR A 51 -8.16 28.07 11.53
C THR A 51 -7.77 26.59 11.46
N GLY A 52 -6.70 26.21 12.17
CA GLY A 52 -6.23 24.83 12.20
C GLY A 52 -7.28 23.86 12.76
N PRO A 53 -7.34 22.61 12.25
CA PRO A 53 -8.25 21.61 12.77
C PRO A 53 -7.78 21.13 14.15
N GLN A 54 -8.71 20.66 14.98
CA GLN A 54 -8.37 20.00 16.25
C GLN A 54 -7.96 18.53 16.05
N THR A 55 -8.38 17.93 14.94
CA THR A 55 -8.15 16.52 14.62
C THR A 55 -8.01 16.38 13.11
N VAL A 56 -7.14 15.47 12.67
CA VAL A 56 -7.12 14.97 11.29
C VAL A 56 -7.69 13.57 11.28
N THR A 57 -8.64 13.31 10.37
CA THR A 57 -9.29 12.01 10.21
C THR A 57 -9.19 11.52 8.77
N LEU A 58 -8.84 10.25 8.59
CA LEU A 58 -8.82 9.54 7.33
C LEU A 58 -9.83 8.39 7.39
N THR A 59 -10.72 8.29 6.41
CA THR A 59 -11.74 7.23 6.34
C THR A 59 -11.48 6.33 5.15
N PHE A 60 -11.40 5.02 5.40
CA PHE A 60 -11.14 3.99 4.40
C PHE A 60 -12.43 3.24 4.03
N ASN A 61 -12.40 2.45 2.97
CA ASN A 61 -13.56 1.64 2.55
C ASN A 61 -13.71 0.35 3.35
N GLU A 62 -12.76 0.05 4.23
CA GLU A 62 -12.76 -1.11 5.10
C GLU A 62 -12.06 -0.81 6.43
N SER A 63 -12.25 -1.70 7.41
CA SER A 63 -11.63 -1.56 8.72
C SER A 63 -10.11 -1.65 8.64
N ILE A 64 -9.45 -0.94 9.55
CA ILE A 64 -8.00 -0.89 9.67
C ILE A 64 -7.56 -1.77 10.85
N GLN A 65 -6.43 -2.45 10.71
CA GLN A 65 -5.78 -3.11 11.83
C GLN A 65 -5.08 -2.07 12.70
N GLU A 66 -5.31 -2.12 14.01
CA GLU A 66 -4.71 -1.17 14.98
C GLU A 66 -3.18 -1.18 15.02
N PRO A 67 -2.49 -2.35 14.98
CA PRO A 67 -1.04 -2.38 15.14
C PRO A 67 -0.33 -1.62 14.01
N TYR A 68 0.62 -0.75 14.41
CA TYR A 68 1.53 -0.06 13.50
C TYR A 68 0.86 0.92 12.51
N ALA A 69 -0.37 1.37 12.79
CA ALA A 69 -0.97 2.47 12.05
C ALA A 69 -0.17 3.77 12.29
N VAL A 70 0.10 4.50 11.22
CA VAL A 70 0.84 5.77 11.24
C VAL A 70 -0.04 6.87 10.68
N LEU A 71 -0.12 7.99 11.39
CA LEU A 71 -0.72 9.23 10.91
C LEU A 71 0.08 10.42 11.45
N ASN A 72 0.83 11.07 10.58
CA ASN A 72 1.67 12.22 10.92
C ASN A 72 1.18 13.47 10.20
N VAL A 73 1.19 14.61 10.87
CA VAL A 73 0.85 15.91 10.30
C VAL A 73 2.09 16.77 10.32
N VAL A 74 2.66 17.09 9.16
CA VAL A 74 3.91 17.85 9.05
C VAL A 74 3.61 19.25 8.52
N GLY A 75 4.16 20.27 9.19
CA GLY A 75 3.95 21.66 8.84
C GLY A 75 4.94 22.19 7.80
N PRO A 76 4.77 23.46 7.36
CA PRO A 76 5.69 24.13 6.44
C PRO A 76 7.10 24.32 7.02
N ASP A 77 7.22 24.23 8.34
CA ASP A 77 8.41 24.40 9.15
C ASP A 77 9.18 23.10 9.38
N GLU A 78 8.79 21.99 8.73
CA GLU A 78 9.42 20.68 8.90
C GLU A 78 9.36 20.18 10.36
N HIS A 79 8.22 20.43 11.03
CA HIS A 79 7.94 19.88 12.35
C HIS A 79 6.63 19.09 12.37
N TYR A 80 6.50 18.20 13.35
CA TYR A 80 5.26 17.46 13.60
C TYR A 80 4.24 18.31 14.34
N TRP A 81 3.01 18.34 13.83
CA TRP A 81 1.88 19.07 14.41
C TRP A 81 0.80 18.14 15.01
N GLN A 82 0.93 16.82 14.83
CA GLN A 82 0.07 15.85 15.51
C GLN A 82 0.45 15.63 16.97
N SER A 83 -0.55 15.50 17.83
CA SER A 83 -0.39 15.29 19.27
C SER A 83 -0.73 13.84 19.64
N GLY A 84 0.28 13.07 20.04
CA GLY A 84 0.13 11.68 20.46
C GLY A 84 0.05 10.69 19.30
N ASP A 85 -0.37 9.47 19.64
CA ASP A 85 -0.49 8.36 18.70
C ASP A 85 -1.83 8.38 17.96
N PRO A 86 -1.89 7.85 16.73
CA PRO A 86 -3.14 7.71 16.01
C PRO A 86 -4.09 6.74 16.72
N VAL A 87 -5.38 7.02 16.62
CA VAL A 87 -6.46 6.15 17.07
C VAL A 87 -7.18 5.55 15.86
N VAL A 88 -7.35 4.23 15.88
CA VAL A 88 -8.12 3.49 14.89
C VAL A 88 -9.51 3.19 15.47
N ASP A 89 -10.55 3.45 14.68
CA ASP A 89 -11.94 3.12 14.99
C ASP A 89 -12.65 2.60 13.73
N GLY A 90 -12.67 1.28 13.58
CA GLY A 90 -13.17 0.61 12.39
C GLY A 90 -12.44 1.10 11.13
N PRO A 91 -13.12 1.75 10.18
CA PRO A 91 -12.51 2.29 8.96
C PRO A 91 -11.86 3.66 9.14
N ASN A 92 -11.89 4.25 10.35
CA ASN A 92 -11.38 5.59 10.60
C ASN A 92 -10.03 5.54 11.29
N LEU A 93 -9.08 6.33 10.79
CA LEU A 93 -7.80 6.63 11.43
C LEU A 93 -7.78 8.11 11.77
N ARG A 94 -7.57 8.46 13.04
CA ARG A 94 -7.57 9.85 13.48
C ARG A 94 -6.38 10.17 14.38
N VAL A 95 -5.94 11.41 14.37
CA VAL A 95 -4.94 11.92 15.31
C VAL A 95 -5.30 13.34 15.72
N ASP A 96 -5.08 13.66 16.99
CA ASP A 96 -5.27 15.02 17.49
C ASP A 96 -4.18 15.94 16.93
N VAL A 97 -4.51 17.21 16.73
CA VAL A 97 -3.63 18.21 16.13
C VAL A 97 -3.46 19.35 17.11
N ARG A 98 -2.20 19.77 17.32
CA ARG A 98 -1.88 20.96 18.11
C ARG A 98 -2.53 22.17 17.45
N GLU A 99 -2.72 23.27 18.19
CA GLU A 99 -2.97 24.56 17.53
C GLU A 99 -1.87 24.78 16.48
N LEU A 100 -2.23 25.19 15.27
CA LEU A 100 -1.25 25.35 14.19
C LEU A 100 -0.54 26.71 14.29
N GLY A 101 0.73 26.76 13.89
CA GLY A 101 1.54 27.98 13.88
C GLY A 101 1.66 28.58 12.47
N PRO A 102 2.63 28.15 11.63
CA PRO A 102 2.88 28.78 10.33
C PRO A 102 1.71 28.69 9.35
N ALA A 103 1.42 29.78 8.64
CA ALA A 103 0.59 29.71 7.44
C ALA A 103 1.29 28.87 6.36
N GLY A 104 0.50 28.20 5.53
CA GLY A 104 0.99 27.42 4.40
C GLY A 104 0.53 25.97 4.42
N ARG A 105 1.25 25.14 3.65
CA ARG A 105 0.86 23.76 3.37
C ARG A 105 1.26 22.82 4.51
N TYR A 106 0.28 22.08 5.00
CA TYR A 106 0.43 20.96 5.91
C TYR A 106 0.28 19.64 5.14
N VAL A 107 1.11 18.65 5.49
CA VAL A 107 1.16 17.33 4.85
C VAL A 107 0.79 16.25 5.86
N VAL A 108 -0.30 15.55 5.59
CA VAL A 108 -0.78 14.40 6.35
C VAL A 108 -0.24 13.12 5.73
N ASN A 109 0.74 12.50 6.36
CA ASN A 109 1.32 11.23 5.93
C ASN A 109 0.65 10.07 6.67
N TYR A 110 0.28 9.01 5.97
CA TYR A 110 -0.32 7.84 6.59
C TYR A 110 0.21 6.52 6.05
N ARG A 111 0.18 5.50 6.91
CA ARG A 111 0.41 4.11 6.56
C ARG A 111 -0.46 3.23 7.45
N VAL A 112 -1.26 2.37 6.84
CA VAL A 112 -2.19 1.47 7.53
C VAL A 112 -2.16 0.09 6.89
N THR A 113 -2.62 -0.91 7.64
CA THR A 113 -2.91 -2.24 7.12
C THR A 113 -4.42 -2.45 7.21
N SER A 114 -5.07 -2.73 6.09
CA SER A 114 -6.50 -3.04 6.03
C SER A 114 -6.82 -4.40 6.68
N ALA A 115 -8.10 -4.65 6.94
CA ALA A 115 -8.57 -5.90 7.52
C ALA A 115 -8.24 -7.12 6.64
N ASP A 116 -8.12 -6.96 5.33
CA ASP A 116 -7.71 -8.00 4.40
C ASP A 116 -6.17 -8.22 4.31
N GLY A 117 -5.37 -7.39 4.99
CA GLY A 117 -3.93 -7.50 5.09
C GLY A 117 -3.13 -6.64 4.11
N HIS A 118 -3.77 -5.84 3.24
CA HIS A 118 -3.05 -4.94 2.36
C HIS A 118 -2.52 -3.70 3.09
N VAL A 119 -1.28 -3.30 2.77
CA VAL A 119 -0.71 -2.05 3.27
C VAL A 119 -1.10 -0.91 2.35
N ILE A 120 -1.69 0.14 2.91
CA ILE A 120 -2.03 1.38 2.22
C ILE A 120 -1.19 2.49 2.82
N SER A 121 -0.44 3.19 1.98
CA SER A 121 0.27 4.41 2.37
C SER A 121 -0.06 5.55 1.42
N GLY A 122 0.10 6.78 1.88
CA GLY A 122 -0.11 7.95 1.05
C GLY A 122 0.04 9.24 1.80
N GLN A 123 -0.28 10.32 1.09
CA GLN A 123 -0.25 11.68 1.61
C GLN A 123 -1.57 12.39 1.30
N ARG A 124 -1.97 13.27 2.21
CA ARG A 124 -3.01 14.27 1.99
C ARG A 124 -2.46 15.64 2.35
N THR A 125 -3.01 16.69 1.75
CA THR A 125 -2.56 18.07 1.97
C THR A 125 -3.72 18.99 2.30
N PHE A 126 -3.47 19.96 3.16
CA PHE A 126 -4.35 21.10 3.38
C PHE A 126 -3.49 22.35 3.60
N GLU A 127 -4.09 23.53 3.46
CA GLU A 127 -3.42 24.81 3.62
C GLU A 127 -4.04 25.60 4.76
N LEU A 128 -3.21 26.20 5.61
CA LEU A 128 -3.63 27.18 6.59
C LEU A 128 -3.40 28.59 6.01
N ALA A 129 -4.47 29.34 5.81
CA ALA A 129 -4.40 30.66 5.16
C ALA A 129 -3.79 31.75 6.07
N VAL A 130 -3.96 31.62 7.39
CA VAL A 130 -3.53 32.62 8.37
C VAL A 130 -2.71 31.92 9.44
N ALA A 131 -1.53 32.46 9.74
CA ALA A 131 -0.67 31.92 10.77
C ALA A 131 -1.38 31.98 12.13
N GLY A 132 -1.35 30.87 12.87
CA GLY A 132 -1.75 30.80 14.27
C GLY A 132 -0.56 30.97 15.21
N ASN A 133 -0.79 30.69 16.50
CA ASN A 133 0.20 30.88 17.56
C ASN A 133 0.59 29.56 18.25
N GLY A 134 0.32 28.44 17.58
CA GLY A 134 0.67 27.13 18.10
C GLY A 134 2.17 26.88 18.14
N GLU A 135 2.58 25.98 19.04
CA GLU A 135 3.96 25.51 19.14
C GLU A 135 4.10 24.13 18.47
N PRO A 136 5.13 23.92 17.63
CA PRO A 136 5.34 22.65 16.95
C PRO A 136 5.73 21.54 17.94
N GLY A 137 5.54 20.29 17.50
CA GLY A 137 6.19 19.13 18.10
C GLY A 137 7.66 19.03 17.68
N PRO A 138 8.30 17.85 17.83
CA PRO A 138 9.67 17.64 17.38
C PRO A 138 9.83 17.94 15.88
N ALA A 139 11.02 18.40 15.49
CA ALA A 139 11.42 18.47 14.09
C ALA A 139 11.38 17.07 13.47
N ILE A 140 11.04 16.98 12.17
CA ILE A 140 11.32 15.76 11.42
C ILE A 140 12.84 15.62 11.32
N GLU A 141 13.41 14.60 11.99
CA GLU A 141 14.82 14.28 11.79
C GLU A 141 15.02 13.92 10.31
N ALA A 142 15.93 14.64 9.64
CA ALA A 142 16.38 14.26 8.32
C ALA A 142 17.04 12.90 8.44
N VAL A 143 16.37 11.86 7.92
CA VAL A 143 17.04 10.57 7.72
C VAL A 143 18.04 10.82 6.60
N ASP A 144 19.29 11.08 6.97
CA ASP A 144 20.41 11.07 6.03
C ASP A 144 20.44 9.69 5.40
N ALA A 145 19.93 9.58 4.17
CA ALA A 145 19.96 8.37 3.36
C ALA A 145 21.39 8.03 2.88
N SER A 146 22.42 8.45 3.61
CA SER A 146 23.83 8.30 3.27
C SER A 146 24.53 7.16 4.01
N SER A 147 23.80 6.19 4.55
CA SER A 147 24.35 4.87 4.86
C SER A 147 23.84 3.84 3.85
N ASP A 148 24.16 4.06 2.58
CA ASP A 148 24.35 2.96 1.63
C ASP A 148 25.63 2.20 2.00
N GLU A 149 25.67 1.61 3.20
CA GLU A 149 26.58 0.52 3.52
C GLU A 149 26.00 -0.78 2.93
N GLY A 150 25.75 -0.76 1.62
CA GLY A 150 25.55 -1.98 0.87
C GLY A 150 26.76 -2.90 1.06
N ILE A 151 26.52 -4.20 1.22
CA ILE A 151 27.59 -5.20 1.37
C ILE A 151 28.60 -4.98 0.24
N PRO A 152 29.87 -4.66 0.55
CA PRO A 152 30.85 -4.34 -0.47
C PRO A 152 30.99 -5.46 -1.50
N VAL A 153 31.11 -5.10 -2.78
CA VAL A 153 31.22 -6.06 -3.90
C VAL A 153 32.32 -7.12 -3.69
N TRP A 154 33.38 -6.78 -2.93
CA TRP A 154 34.45 -7.72 -2.61
C TRP A 154 34.00 -8.94 -1.80
N TRP A 155 32.91 -8.86 -1.03
CA TRP A 155 32.33 -10.02 -0.34
C TRP A 155 31.82 -11.07 -1.34
N PHE A 156 31.21 -10.63 -2.44
CA PHE A 156 30.77 -11.53 -3.52
C PHE A 156 31.95 -12.11 -4.29
N ILE A 157 33.00 -11.31 -4.51
CA ILE A 157 34.25 -11.77 -5.14
C ILE A 157 34.94 -12.82 -4.27
N ALA A 158 35.06 -12.58 -2.98
CA ALA A 158 35.66 -13.51 -2.02
C ALA A 158 34.86 -14.82 -1.96
N GLY A 159 33.52 -14.74 -1.90
CA GLY A 159 32.65 -15.91 -1.94
C GLY A 159 32.83 -16.74 -3.23
N ALA A 160 32.86 -16.09 -4.39
CA ALA A 160 33.07 -16.76 -5.67
C ALA A 160 34.47 -17.42 -5.76
N ALA A 161 35.51 -16.77 -5.26
CA ALA A 161 36.86 -17.32 -5.23
C ALA A 161 36.95 -18.58 -4.36
N VAL A 162 36.32 -18.59 -3.18
CA VAL A 162 36.27 -19.77 -2.30
C VAL A 162 35.57 -20.94 -3.00
N VAL A 163 34.42 -20.69 -3.64
CA VAL A 163 33.68 -21.73 -4.39
C VAL A 163 34.54 -22.30 -5.52
N LEU A 164 35.26 -21.45 -6.26
CA LEU A 164 36.16 -21.90 -7.33
C LEU A 164 37.32 -22.74 -6.80
N ILE A 165 37.96 -22.32 -5.71
CA ILE A 165 39.09 -23.04 -5.11
C ILE A 165 38.63 -24.42 -4.60
N VAL A 166 37.49 -24.48 -3.91
CA VAL A 166 36.92 -25.73 -3.42
C VAL A 166 36.52 -26.64 -4.59
N GLY A 167 35.84 -26.09 -5.60
CA GLY A 167 35.46 -26.83 -6.81
C GLY A 167 36.66 -27.41 -7.56
N LEU A 168 37.70 -26.61 -7.79
CA LEU A 168 38.95 -27.07 -8.41
C LEU A 168 39.67 -28.13 -7.57
N GLY A 169 39.67 -27.96 -6.24
CA GLY A 169 40.24 -28.95 -5.32
C GLY A 169 39.51 -30.30 -5.35
N VAL A 170 38.17 -30.28 -5.41
CA VAL A 170 37.34 -31.49 -5.53
C VAL A 170 37.56 -32.17 -6.88
N VAL A 171 37.56 -31.43 -7.99
CA VAL A 171 37.83 -31.97 -9.33
C VAL A 171 39.22 -32.61 -9.40
N PHE A 172 40.23 -31.92 -8.88
CA PHE A 172 41.59 -32.43 -8.82
C PHE A 172 41.68 -33.71 -7.98
N TRP A 173 41.04 -33.74 -6.81
CA TRP A 173 41.03 -34.91 -5.95
C TRP A 173 40.32 -36.12 -6.56
N VAL A 174 39.18 -35.90 -7.23
CA VAL A 174 38.45 -36.97 -7.95
C VAL A 174 39.27 -37.47 -9.14
N SER A 175 39.92 -36.57 -9.89
CA SER A 175 40.74 -36.94 -11.05
C SER A 175 42.01 -37.73 -10.69
N ARG A 176 42.46 -37.63 -9.43
CA ARG A 176 43.63 -38.36 -8.90
C ARG A 176 43.29 -39.69 -8.23
N ARG A 177 42.02 -40.10 -8.17
CA ARG A 177 41.69 -41.43 -7.65
C ARG A 177 42.14 -42.50 -8.67
N PRO A 178 43.11 -43.36 -8.33
CA PRO A 178 43.58 -44.40 -9.26
C PRO A 178 42.45 -45.40 -9.51
N SER A 179 42.12 -45.64 -10.78
CA SER A 179 41.17 -46.68 -11.17
C SER A 179 41.78 -48.05 -10.89
N THR A 180 41.28 -48.73 -9.85
CA THR A 180 41.54 -50.16 -9.65
C THR A 180 40.83 -50.92 -10.77
N ARG A 181 41.57 -51.31 -11.83
CA ARG A 181 41.11 -52.32 -12.79
C ARG A 181 41.44 -53.70 -12.22
N SER A 182 40.42 -54.53 -12.01
CA SER A 182 40.52 -55.98 -11.85
C SER A 182 40.85 -56.66 -13.17
#